data_AF-A0A838DI68-F1
#
_entry.id   AF-A0A838DI68-F1
#
_cell.length_a   1.000
_cell.length_b   1.000
_cell.length_c   1.000
_cell.angle_alpha   90.00
_cell.angle_beta   90.00
_cell.angle_gamma   90.00
#
_symmetry.space_group_name_H-M   'P 1'
#
loop_
_entity.id
_entity.type
_entity.pdbx_description
1 polymer ?
#
loop_
_entity_poly.entity_id
_entity_poly.type
_entity_poly.pdbx_seq_one_letter_code
_entity_poly.pdbx_strand_id
1 'polypeptide(L)'
;MNENSQPGFGKISTHGDGMGAPTPELVEKRARELALIDERNPDEFTDGDWDQARAELMGVATGAAPEETPETAELTDDWDVVASDTGHRAPRAGLDDDEMLGEQLVAGGVEEATHDSMVQAAQSEQTQEGGVIEGA
;
A
#
# COMPACT_ATOMS: atom_id res chain seq x y z
N MET A 1 -15.10 -10.18 3.91
CA MET A 1 -13.65 -9.97 3.69
C MET A 1 -13.37 -10.46 2.28
N ASN A 2 -13.27 -9.56 1.31
CA ASN A 2 -12.92 -9.94 -0.06
C ASN A 2 -11.41 -9.74 -0.23
N GLU A 3 -10.70 -10.83 0.02
CA GLU A 3 -9.27 -10.97 -0.26
C GLU A 3 -9.17 -11.34 -1.74
N ASN A 4 -8.44 -10.54 -2.53
CA ASN A 4 -8.04 -10.71 -3.95
C ASN A 4 -8.55 -9.66 -4.94
N SER A 5 -8.52 -8.38 -4.59
CA SER A 5 -8.37 -7.35 -5.63
C SER A 5 -6.89 -7.20 -5.94
N GLN A 6 -6.33 -8.11 -6.76
CA GLN A 6 -5.03 -7.83 -7.38
C GLN A 6 -5.18 -6.52 -8.16
N PRO A 7 -4.37 -5.48 -7.91
CA PRO A 7 -4.46 -4.26 -8.68
C PRO A 7 -4.17 -4.62 -10.14
N GLY A 8 -5.17 -4.42 -11.01
CA GLY A 8 -4.99 -4.58 -12.45
C GLY A 8 -3.80 -3.73 -12.87
N PHE A 9 -2.78 -4.38 -13.45
CA PHE A 9 -1.57 -3.69 -13.91
C PHE A 9 -1.97 -2.48 -14.77
N GLY A 10 -1.55 -1.29 -14.36
CA GLY A 10 -1.79 -0.03 -15.10
C GLY A 10 -3.01 0.81 -14.67
N LYS A 11 -3.77 0.40 -13.64
CA LYS A 11 -4.85 1.25 -13.10
C LYS A 11 -4.33 2.30 -12.12
N ILE A 12 -4.73 3.57 -12.31
CA ILE A 12 -4.45 4.68 -11.38
C ILE A 12 -5.74 4.95 -10.60
N SER A 13 -5.81 4.49 -9.34
CA SER A 13 -6.95 4.77 -8.47
C SER A 13 -6.81 6.15 -7.83
N THR A 14 -7.82 7.00 -7.97
CA THR A 14 -7.84 8.36 -7.39
C THR A 14 -8.39 8.38 -5.96
N HIS A 15 -9.21 7.39 -5.61
CA HIS A 15 -9.84 7.22 -4.29
C HIS A 15 -9.33 5.97 -3.55
N GLY A 16 -8.15 5.46 -3.91
CA GLY A 16 -7.54 4.40 -3.13
C GLY A 16 -7.33 4.87 -1.69
N ASP A 17 -7.73 4.06 -0.72
CA ASP A 17 -7.24 4.19 0.65
C ASP A 17 -5.72 4.12 0.54
N GLY A 18 -5.06 5.28 0.63
CA GLY A 18 -3.60 5.35 0.53
C GLY A 18 -2.98 4.39 1.57
N MET A 19 -1.69 4.10 1.42
CA MET A 19 -0.90 3.47 2.49
C MET A 19 -0.69 4.47 3.63
N GLY A 20 -1.78 4.99 4.20
CA GLY A 20 -1.77 5.95 5.31
C GLY A 20 -1.14 5.34 6.56
N ALA A 21 -1.10 6.12 7.64
CA ALA A 21 -0.64 5.59 8.92
C ALA A 21 -1.44 4.33 9.28
N PRO A 22 -0.79 3.27 9.79
CA PRO A 22 -1.47 2.03 10.11
C PRO A 22 -2.61 2.29 11.10
N THR A 23 -3.75 1.64 10.87
CA THR A 23 -4.90 1.74 11.77
C THR A 23 -4.57 1.10 13.12
N PRO A 24 -5.19 1.56 14.23
CA PRO A 24 -4.98 0.95 15.55
C PRO A 24 -5.24 -0.56 15.57
N GLU A 25 -6.21 -1.04 14.79
CA GLU A 25 -6.54 -2.46 14.67
C GLU A 25 -5.42 -3.27 14.02
N LEU A 26 -4.73 -2.71 13.03
CA LEU A 26 -3.55 -3.32 12.41
C LEU A 26 -2.37 -3.37 13.40
N VAL A 27 -2.17 -2.29 14.16
CA VAL A 27 -1.14 -2.23 15.22
C VAL A 27 -1.43 -3.27 16.31
N GLU A 28 -2.68 -3.38 16.75
CA GLU A 28 -3.09 -4.37 17.74
C GLU A 28 -2.87 -5.80 17.23
N LYS A 29 -3.32 -6.11 16.02
CA LYS A 29 -3.11 -7.43 15.40
C LYS A 29 -1.63 -7.81 15.40
N ARG A 30 -0.75 -6.85 15.06
CA ARG A 30 0.69 -7.05 15.06
C ARG A 30 1.26 -7.18 16.48
N ALA A 31 0.78 -6.42 17.46
CA ALA A 31 1.20 -6.53 18.85
C ALA A 31 0.86 -7.91 19.46
N ARG A 32 -0.32 -8.45 19.15
CA ARG A 32 -0.69 -9.81 19.56
C ARG A 32 0.19 -10.88 18.92
N GLU A 33 0.58 -10.67 17.66
CA GLU A 33 1.52 -11.55 16.96
C GLU A 33 2.91 -11.51 17.60
N LEU A 34 3.40 -10.33 17.98
CA LEU A 34 4.67 -10.17 18.70
C LEU A 34 4.63 -10.89 20.05
N ALA A 35 3.55 -10.73 20.81
CA ALA A 35 3.37 -11.48 22.06
C ALA A 35 3.38 -12.99 21.83
N LEU A 36 2.76 -13.48 20.76
CA LEU A 36 2.78 -14.90 20.39
C LEU A 36 4.19 -15.40 19.99
N ILE A 37 4.95 -14.59 19.26
CA ILE A 37 6.34 -14.89 18.87
C ILE A 37 7.23 -15.01 20.12
N ASP A 38 6.99 -14.16 21.12
CA ASP A 38 7.67 -14.21 22.42
C ASP A 38 7.17 -15.33 23.36
N GLU A 39 6.37 -16.26 22.84
CA GLU A 39 5.76 -17.36 23.61
C GLU A 39 4.87 -16.89 24.77
N ARG A 40 4.34 -15.66 24.69
CA ARG A 40 3.38 -15.07 25.63
C ARG A 40 1.95 -15.23 25.13
N ASN A 41 0.99 -14.97 26.02
CA ASN A 41 -0.43 -14.96 25.65
C ASN A 41 -0.71 -13.76 24.72
N PRO A 42 -1.26 -13.97 23.50
CA PRO A 42 -1.55 -12.89 22.57
C PRO A 42 -2.57 -11.87 23.09
N ASP A 43 -3.44 -12.27 24.02
CA ASP A 43 -4.42 -11.35 24.64
C ASP A 43 -3.80 -10.49 25.76
N GLU A 44 -2.55 -10.76 26.16
CA GLU A 44 -1.79 -10.03 27.17
C GLU A 44 -0.56 -9.35 26.54
N PHE A 45 -0.73 -8.78 25.34
CA PHE A 45 0.30 -7.96 24.72
C PHE A 45 0.60 -6.72 25.58
N THR A 46 1.87 -6.32 25.61
CA THR A 46 2.37 -5.21 26.43
C THR A 46 2.44 -3.91 25.63
N ASP A 47 2.60 -2.79 26.32
CA ASP A 47 2.87 -1.49 25.67
C ASP A 47 4.12 -1.55 24.78
N GLY A 48 5.12 -2.38 25.12
CA GLY A 48 6.30 -2.61 24.30
C GLY A 48 5.99 -3.30 22.97
N ASP A 49 5.09 -4.28 22.97
CA ASP A 49 4.62 -4.95 21.75
C ASP A 49 3.85 -3.98 20.86
N TRP A 50 3.06 -3.10 21.46
CA TRP A 50 2.32 -2.07 20.75
C TRP A 50 3.25 -1.07 20.05
N ASP A 51 4.24 -0.55 20.78
CA ASP A 51 5.20 0.41 20.23
C ASP A 51 6.05 -0.21 19.12
N GLN A 52 6.48 -1.47 19.30
CA GLN A 52 7.21 -2.21 18.27
C GLN A 52 6.34 -2.45 17.03
N ALA A 53 5.11 -2.94 17.21
CA ALA A 53 4.15 -3.15 16.13
C ALA A 53 3.91 -1.86 15.33
N ARG A 54 3.77 -0.74 16.03
CA ARG A 54 3.58 0.57 15.40
C ARG A 54 4.82 1.00 14.60
N ALA A 55 6.02 0.80 15.14
CA ALA A 55 7.28 1.11 14.44
C ALA A 55 7.49 0.25 13.19
N GLU A 56 7.20 -1.05 13.28
CA GLU A 56 7.29 -1.98 12.15
C GLU A 56 6.32 -1.61 11.03
N LEU A 57 5.07 -1.30 11.37
CA LEU A 57 4.03 -0.98 10.39
C LEU A 57 4.17 0.42 9.78
N MET A 58 4.70 1.39 10.53
CA MET A 58 5.04 2.70 9.98
C MET A 58 6.30 2.66 9.11
N GLY A 59 7.11 1.60 9.26
CA GLY A 59 8.43 1.48 8.66
C GLY A 59 9.46 2.33 9.40
N VAL A 60 10.70 1.84 9.44
CA VAL A 60 11.83 2.66 9.87
C VAL A 60 12.14 3.63 8.75
N ALA A 61 12.12 4.93 9.02
CA ALA A 61 12.78 5.89 8.16
C ALA A 61 14.29 5.61 8.20
N THR A 62 14.76 4.68 7.37
CA THR A 62 16.19 4.55 7.04
C THR A 62 16.56 5.72 6.14
N GLY A 63 16.34 6.95 6.62
CA GLY A 63 16.73 8.19 5.97
C GLY A 63 18.16 8.58 6.30
N ALA A 64 18.79 7.91 7.28
CA ALA A 64 20.23 8.01 7.46
C ALA A 64 20.89 7.07 6.45
N ALA A 65 21.53 7.66 5.44
CA ALA A 65 22.63 6.98 4.78
C ALA A 65 23.60 6.47 5.86
N PRO A 66 24.27 5.32 5.66
CA PRO A 66 25.31 4.89 6.58
C PRO A 66 26.27 6.05 6.86
N GLU A 67 26.62 6.26 8.13
CA GLU A 67 27.68 7.23 8.48
C GLU A 67 28.93 6.85 7.67
N GLU A 68 29.55 7.84 7.00
CA GLU A 68 30.83 7.62 6.32
C GLU A 68 31.91 7.31 7.36
N THR A 69 32.12 6.03 7.63
CA THR A 69 33.28 5.54 8.37
C THR A 69 34.50 5.50 7.45
N PRO A 70 35.73 5.60 7.97
CA PRO A 70 36.94 5.42 7.16
C PRO A 70 37.00 4.06 6.45
N GLU A 71 36.29 3.04 6.98
CA GLU A 71 36.15 1.72 6.36
C GLU A 71 35.20 1.72 5.14
N THR A 72 34.23 2.65 5.09
CA THR A 72 33.29 2.84 3.97
C THR A 72 33.70 3.95 3.00
N ALA A 73 34.63 4.83 3.39
CA ALA A 73 35.10 5.96 2.59
C ALA A 73 36.04 5.52 1.45
N GLU A 74 36.76 4.41 1.63
CA GLU A 74 37.57 3.77 0.58
C GLU A 74 36.74 2.75 -0.19
N LEU A 75 35.70 3.21 -0.89
CA LEU A 75 35.03 2.42 -1.93
C LEU A 75 35.53 2.87 -3.31
N THR A 76 36.84 2.84 -3.51
CA THR A 76 37.44 3.03 -4.83
C THR A 76 37.89 1.66 -5.33
N ASP A 77 37.44 1.30 -6.54
CA ASP A 77 38.07 0.29 -7.42
C ASP A 77 37.46 -1.12 -7.56
N ASP A 78 36.23 -1.42 -7.13
CA ASP A 78 35.59 -2.73 -7.45
C ASP A 78 34.25 -2.64 -8.20
N TRP A 79 33.93 -1.48 -8.80
CA TRP A 79 32.76 -1.33 -9.67
C TRP A 79 33.13 -1.19 -11.15
N ASP A 80 34.17 -1.89 -11.62
CA ASP A 80 34.32 -2.13 -13.06
C ASP A 80 33.37 -3.26 -13.50
N VAL A 81 32.07 -3.03 -13.31
CA VAL A 81 31.02 -3.93 -13.80
C VAL A 81 30.84 -3.64 -15.28
N VAL A 82 31.68 -4.25 -16.11
CA VAL A 82 31.39 -4.37 -17.53
C VAL A 82 30.10 -5.16 -17.64
N ALA A 83 29.03 -4.54 -18.15
CA ALA A 83 27.79 -5.24 -18.44
C ALA A 83 28.10 -6.38 -19.42
N SER A 84 28.19 -7.61 -18.90
CA SER A 84 28.52 -8.80 -19.68
C SER A 84 27.38 -9.21 -20.61
N ASP A 85 26.20 -8.64 -20.42
CA ASP A 85 24.99 -8.88 -21.18
C ASP A 85 24.35 -7.54 -21.56
N THR A 86 23.95 -7.41 -22.83
CA THR A 86 23.21 -6.25 -23.36
C THR A 86 21.80 -6.19 -22.78
N GLY A 87 21.35 -7.27 -22.11
CA GLY A 87 19.99 -7.44 -21.65
C GLY A 87 19.07 -7.69 -22.84
N HIS A 88 18.09 -8.55 -22.64
CA HIS A 88 17.05 -8.78 -23.64
C HIS A 88 15.71 -8.37 -23.09
N ARG A 89 14.90 -7.71 -23.91
CA ARG A 89 13.52 -7.39 -23.59
C ARG A 89 12.80 -8.71 -23.30
N ALA A 90 12.43 -8.92 -22.04
CA ALA A 90 11.57 -10.03 -21.66
C ALA A 90 10.29 -9.97 -22.49
N PRO A 91 9.81 -11.10 -23.06
CA PRO A 91 8.52 -11.15 -23.73
C PRO A 91 7.46 -10.57 -22.80
N ARG A 92 6.76 -9.53 -23.24
CA ARG A 92 5.60 -9.03 -22.50
C ARG A 92 4.47 -10.03 -22.75
N ALA A 93 4.27 -10.93 -21.80
CA ALA A 93 3.17 -11.89 -21.89
C ALA A 93 1.84 -11.12 -22.03
N GLY A 94 1.20 -11.22 -23.21
CA GLY A 94 -0.19 -10.83 -23.41
C GLY A 94 -0.48 -9.36 -23.71
N LEU A 95 0.51 -8.52 -24.02
CA LEU A 95 0.28 -7.09 -24.32
C LEU A 95 0.62 -6.66 -25.75
N ASP A 96 1.30 -7.50 -26.52
CA ASP A 96 1.74 -7.12 -27.87
C ASP A 96 0.61 -7.21 -28.92
N ASP A 97 -0.54 -7.83 -28.59
CA ASP A 97 -1.67 -8.07 -29.52
C ASP A 97 -3.04 -7.51 -29.05
N ASP A 98 -3.13 -6.84 -27.90
CA ASP A 98 -4.42 -6.32 -27.42
C ASP A 98 -4.61 -4.86 -27.84
N GLU A 99 -4.87 -4.64 -29.14
CA GLU A 99 -5.23 -3.34 -29.71
C GLU A 99 -6.41 -2.68 -28.97
N MET A 100 -7.24 -3.49 -28.29
CA MET A 100 -8.40 -3.03 -27.53
C MET A 100 -8.07 -2.72 -26.06
N LEU A 101 -6.87 -2.97 -25.57
CA LEU A 101 -6.54 -2.73 -24.15
C LEU A 101 -6.75 -1.27 -23.76
N GLY A 102 -6.37 -0.33 -24.65
CA GLY A 102 -6.61 1.09 -24.43
C GLY A 102 -8.09 1.42 -24.30
N GLU A 103 -8.93 0.85 -25.16
CA GLU A 103 -10.38 1.04 -25.14
C GLU A 103 -11.01 0.41 -23.89
N GLN A 104 -10.57 -0.78 -23.49
CA GLN A 104 -11.01 -1.46 -22.27
C GLN A 104 -10.63 -0.68 -21.01
N LEU A 105 -9.43 -0.09 -20.96
CA LEU A 105 -8.99 0.75 -19.85
C LEU A 105 -9.83 2.03 -19.75
N VAL A 106 -10.12 2.67 -20.89
CA VAL A 106 -10.99 3.84 -20.95
C VAL A 106 -12.41 3.49 -20.50
N ALA A 107 -12.99 2.41 -21.04
CA ALA A 107 -14.33 1.94 -20.68
C ALA A 107 -14.42 1.61 -19.18
N GLY A 108 -13.46 0.85 -18.65
CA GLY A 108 -13.39 0.50 -17.24
C GLY A 108 -13.25 1.73 -16.33
N GLY A 109 -12.49 2.75 -16.75
CA GLY A 109 -12.37 4.00 -16.00
C GLY A 109 -13.68 4.81 -15.96
N VAL A 110 -14.45 4.82 -17.06
CA VAL A 110 -15.77 5.48 -17.10
C VAL A 110 -16.75 4.75 -16.19
N GLU A 111 -16.83 3.42 -16.27
CA GLU A 111 -17.70 2.63 -15.41
C GLU A 111 -17.39 2.85 -13.92
N GLU A 112 -16.11 2.84 -13.54
CA GLU A 112 -15.65 3.09 -12.17
C GLU A 112 -16.04 4.50 -11.70
N ALA A 113 -15.81 5.55 -12.51
CA ALA A 113 -16.21 6.91 -12.18
C ALA A 113 -17.74 7.07 -11.99
N THR A 114 -18.54 6.35 -12.81
CA THR A 114 -20.00 6.35 -12.62
C THR A 114 -20.43 5.65 -11.34
N HIS A 115 -19.77 4.54 -10.99
CA HIS A 115 -20.02 3.83 -9.75
C HIS A 115 -19.71 4.72 -8.53
N ASP A 116 -18.55 5.38 -8.52
CA ASP A 116 -18.16 6.31 -7.45
C ASP A 116 -19.17 7.45 -7.28
N SER A 117 -19.64 8.01 -8.39
CA SER A 117 -20.66 9.07 -8.37
C SER A 117 -21.99 8.59 -7.76
N MET A 118 -22.41 7.37 -8.07
CA MET A 118 -23.62 6.76 -7.50
C MET A 118 -23.46 6.49 -6.00
N VAL A 119 -22.33 5.93 -5.58
CA VAL A 119 -22.04 5.66 -4.17
C VAL A 119 -22.01 6.97 -3.36
N GLN A 120 -21.36 8.01 -3.90
CA GLN A 120 -21.29 9.31 -3.24
C GLN A 120 -22.66 9.99 -3.15
N ALA A 121 -23.49 9.91 -4.20
CA ALA A 121 -24.85 10.43 -4.17
C ALA A 121 -25.69 9.73 -3.08
N ALA A 122 -25.65 8.39 -3.01
CA ALA A 122 -26.35 7.62 -2.00
C ALA A 122 -25.90 7.95 -0.56
N GLN A 123 -24.60 8.20 -0.34
CA GLN A 123 -24.08 8.66 0.95
C GLN A 123 -24.50 10.10 1.28
N SER A 124 -24.53 10.98 0.28
CA SER A 124 -24.92 12.39 0.45
C SER A 124 -26.40 12.54 0.79
N GLU A 125 -27.26 11.68 0.26
CA GLU A 125 -28.69 11.62 0.61
C GLU A 125 -28.89 11.14 2.06
N GLN A 126 -28.21 10.06 2.46
CA GLN A 126 -28.27 9.54 3.84
C GLN A 126 -27.79 10.57 4.88
N THR A 127 -26.78 11.36 4.55
CA THR A 127 -26.29 12.44 5.43
C THR A 127 -27.20 13.67 5.48
N GLN A 128 -27.91 13.99 4.38
CA GLN A 128 -28.92 15.06 4.37
C GLN A 128 -30.18 14.68 5.14
N GLU A 129 -30.65 13.43 5.04
CA GLU A 129 -31.85 12.97 5.77
C GLU A 129 -31.61 12.85 7.28
N GLY A 130 -30.37 12.62 7.73
CA GLY A 130 -29.99 12.64 9.14
C GLY A 130 -29.83 14.03 9.76
N GLY A 131 -29.82 15.09 8.94
CA GLY A 131 -29.58 16.48 9.38
C GLY A 131 -30.85 17.31 9.63
N VAL A 132 -32.04 16.78 9.36
CA VAL A 132 -33.33 17.52 9.48
C VAL A 132 -34.14 17.03 10.69
N ILE A 133 -33.53 16.97 11.88
CA ILE A 133 -34.28 16.89 13.16
C ILE A 133 -33.51 17.57 14.30
N GLU A 134 -33.30 18.88 14.24
CA GLU A 134 -33.24 19.72 15.46
C GLU A 134 -33.34 21.20 15.08
N GLY A 135 -34.45 21.85 15.44
CA GLY A 135 -34.59 23.30 15.28
C GLY A 135 -35.99 23.81 14.97
N ALA A 136 -36.98 23.53 15.84
CA ALA A 136 -38.22 24.30 15.96
C ALA A 136 -38.55 24.48 17.44
#